data_AF-A0A926ASA9-F1
#
_entry.id   AF-A0A926ASA9-F1
#
_cell.length_a   1.000
_cell.length_b   1.000
_cell.length_c   1.000
_cell.angle_alpha   90.00
_cell.angle_beta   90.00
_cell.angle_gamma   90.00
#
_symmetry.space_group_name_H-M   'P 1'
#
loop_
_entity.id
_entity.type
_entity.pdbx_description
1 polymer ?
#
loop_
_entity_poly.entity_id
_entity_poly.type
_entity_poly.pdbx_seq_one_letter_code
_entity_poly.pdbx_strand_id
1 'polypeptide(L)'
;MFTSRLSLVRWLWTHNPFYFISALLMLYAVRAGYGEQNIGTINCWLMMGVLAGYTLVLSAIGVLIVRYGKVWEDARSILLLLLLLFLAVSVSADDLFVKMESSSGGAALLGFGFLFSVAVMLLTLRGAGIRLGAAYLVPFVLFLALFYVMPWWCSPELNPRHEPKKVDWMLFLIPQAAALLCLTLLPAVRLGRAYTANNGTPWPWPWFPWTAFGMIVTAMALRSYALTLTFSPTGMIWVSPDSRFGIVLDTIWRPYFLVPFALANLVLILEAGLVSGNARLVRRALLAVPGVMLMAWPWYQTGVMLDFLTRLTVTVASPVWLAVWLMVLFYGWALLRRAAGAEIGLLGSSLLFSVIGPQTIGLSTLAVVNPLPLLGVSVIFAVMGLRRRSSAITMTAALLMTLSVWFLLPSTPLAAYRMTVCYHALFAAVLLLGLFHRDALAQLLRHAGAILLPLTAFVALAAPAAVEVPLLWRLLYIAGLVGAAYVCAHISRSRSFWTGFGGTSFLLGYGLTTVIYREAASHV
;
A
#
# COMPACT_ATOMS: atom_id res chain seq x y z
N MET A 1 -25.18 12.72 -32.55
CA MET A 1 -25.43 12.68 -31.10
C MET A 1 -26.62 11.75 -30.80
N PHE A 2 -26.48 10.43 -31.01
CA PHE A 2 -27.50 9.42 -30.63
C PHE A 2 -26.87 8.01 -30.66
N THR A 3 -25.98 7.68 -29.71
CA THR A 3 -25.41 6.32 -29.58
C THR A 3 -25.12 5.88 -28.14
N SER A 4 -25.65 6.57 -27.11
CA SER A 4 -25.45 6.16 -25.70
C SER A 4 -26.52 5.23 -25.14
N ARG A 5 -27.78 5.29 -25.63
CA ARG A 5 -28.90 4.53 -25.04
C ARG A 5 -28.91 3.03 -25.33
N LEU A 6 -28.36 2.59 -26.47
CA LEU A 6 -28.23 1.16 -26.80
C LEU A 6 -27.19 0.44 -25.95
N SER A 7 -26.27 1.16 -25.30
CA SER A 7 -25.25 0.56 -24.42
C SER A 7 -25.82 0.14 -23.06
N LEU A 8 -26.70 0.96 -22.48
CA LEU A 8 -27.26 0.72 -21.14
C LEU A 8 -28.29 -0.40 -21.14
N VAL A 9 -29.20 -0.42 -22.13
CA VAL A 9 -30.22 -1.47 -22.26
C VAL A 9 -29.57 -2.82 -22.58
N ARG A 10 -28.57 -2.84 -23.47
CA ARG A 10 -27.82 -4.07 -23.78
C ARG A 10 -26.99 -4.53 -22.58
N TRP A 11 -26.46 -3.62 -21.76
CA TRP A 11 -25.77 -3.94 -20.51
C TRP A 11 -26.73 -4.50 -19.44
N LEU A 12 -27.87 -3.84 -19.19
CA LEU A 12 -28.91 -4.30 -18.25
C LEU A 12 -29.48 -5.67 -18.64
N TRP A 13 -29.65 -5.92 -19.94
CA TRP A 13 -30.19 -7.17 -20.45
C TRP A 13 -29.16 -8.31 -20.46
N THR A 14 -27.86 -8.00 -20.62
CA THR A 14 -26.77 -9.00 -20.54
C THR A 14 -26.29 -9.27 -19.12
N HIS A 15 -26.56 -8.37 -18.15
CA HIS A 15 -26.09 -8.51 -16.76
C HIS A 15 -27.23 -8.71 -15.73
N ASN A 16 -28.48 -8.86 -16.19
CA ASN A 16 -29.70 -9.16 -15.43
C ASN A 16 -29.66 -8.73 -13.94
N PRO A 17 -29.78 -7.43 -13.64
CA PRO A 17 -29.67 -6.90 -12.27
C PRO A 17 -30.84 -7.34 -11.37
N PHE A 18 -31.90 -7.92 -11.94
CA PHE A 18 -33.10 -8.31 -11.21
C PHE A 18 -32.82 -9.39 -10.15
N TYR A 19 -31.83 -10.26 -10.35
CA TYR A 19 -31.40 -11.22 -9.31
C TYR A 19 -30.86 -10.50 -8.07
N PHE A 20 -30.00 -9.50 -8.27
CA PHE A 20 -29.44 -8.72 -7.18
C PHE A 20 -30.51 -7.87 -6.47
N ILE A 21 -31.39 -7.23 -7.23
CA ILE A 21 -32.52 -6.46 -6.68
C ILE A 21 -33.45 -7.39 -5.89
N SER A 22 -33.77 -8.57 -6.41
CA SER A 22 -34.59 -9.57 -5.71
C SER A 22 -33.97 -9.98 -4.38
N ALA A 23 -32.67 -10.25 -4.35
CA ALA A 23 -31.99 -10.61 -3.11
C ALA A 23 -31.95 -9.45 -2.11
N LEU A 24 -31.72 -8.20 -2.57
CA LEU A 24 -31.79 -7.03 -1.70
C LEU A 24 -33.18 -6.81 -1.12
N LEU A 25 -34.23 -6.91 -1.95
CA LEU A 25 -35.61 -6.80 -1.50
C LEU A 25 -35.98 -7.91 -0.51
N MET A 26 -35.50 -9.13 -0.75
CA MET A 26 -35.69 -10.26 0.19
C MET A 26 -34.99 -9.98 1.52
N LEU A 27 -33.73 -9.56 1.52
CA LEU A 27 -32.99 -9.20 2.74
C LEU A 27 -33.66 -8.05 3.49
N TYR A 28 -34.16 -7.05 2.76
CA TYR A 28 -34.92 -5.95 3.33
C TYR A 28 -36.24 -6.44 3.94
N ALA A 29 -37.00 -7.29 3.25
CA ALA A 29 -38.27 -7.83 3.74
C ALA A 29 -38.08 -8.70 4.99
N VAL A 30 -37.04 -9.54 5.01
CA VAL A 30 -36.65 -10.31 6.21
C VAL A 30 -36.30 -9.35 7.35
N ARG A 31 -35.47 -8.33 7.10
CA ARG A 31 -35.12 -7.36 8.14
C ARG A 31 -36.32 -6.55 8.65
N ALA A 32 -37.21 -6.12 7.76
CA ALA A 32 -38.40 -5.36 8.14
C ALA A 32 -39.37 -6.22 8.95
N GLY A 33 -39.63 -7.46 8.51
CA GLY A 33 -40.54 -8.38 9.19
C GLY A 33 -40.06 -8.87 10.56
N TYR A 34 -38.75 -9.06 10.74
CA TYR A 34 -38.17 -9.51 12.01
C TYR A 34 -37.59 -8.37 12.87
N GLY A 35 -37.48 -7.15 12.33
CA GLY A 35 -36.93 -5.98 13.02
C GLY A 35 -37.90 -5.26 13.96
N GLU A 36 -39.21 -5.46 13.77
CA GLU A 36 -40.27 -4.88 14.63
C GLU A 36 -40.62 -5.76 15.85
N GLN A 37 -40.05 -6.97 15.96
CA GLN A 37 -40.32 -7.87 17.09
C GLN A 37 -39.47 -7.52 18.32
N ASN A 38 -40.12 -7.47 19.49
CA ASN A 38 -39.48 -7.16 20.78
C ASN A 38 -38.26 -8.06 21.08
N ILE A 39 -37.29 -7.48 21.78
CA ILE A 39 -36.06 -8.13 22.23
C ILE A 39 -36.41 -9.38 23.05
N GLY A 40 -36.10 -10.57 22.52
CA GLY A 40 -36.35 -11.87 23.15
C GLY A 40 -37.32 -12.81 22.40
N THR A 41 -38.12 -12.32 21.44
CA THR A 41 -39.11 -13.16 20.71
C THR A 41 -38.74 -13.49 19.26
N ILE A 42 -37.62 -12.97 18.74
CA ILE A 42 -37.15 -13.25 17.38
C ILE A 42 -36.73 -14.73 17.29
N ASN A 43 -37.51 -15.56 16.60
CA ASN A 43 -37.14 -16.94 16.34
C ASN A 43 -36.04 -16.98 15.26
N CYS A 44 -34.80 -17.05 15.73
CA CYS A 44 -33.62 -16.92 14.87
C CYS A 44 -33.40 -18.12 13.96
N TRP A 45 -33.89 -19.30 14.37
CA TRP A 45 -33.96 -20.48 13.52
C TRP A 45 -34.92 -20.28 12.34
N LEU A 46 -36.02 -19.55 12.54
CA LEU A 46 -36.97 -19.24 11.48
C LEU A 46 -36.36 -18.28 10.45
N MET A 47 -35.68 -17.22 10.90
CA MET A 47 -34.97 -16.29 10.00
C MET A 47 -33.89 -17.00 9.18
N MET A 48 -33.05 -17.81 9.85
CA MET A 48 -32.07 -18.67 9.17
C MET A 48 -32.73 -19.64 8.18
N GLY A 49 -33.88 -20.22 8.56
CA GLY A 49 -34.66 -21.13 7.71
C GLY A 49 -35.17 -20.46 6.44
N VAL A 50 -35.67 -19.23 6.53
CA VAL A 50 -36.12 -18.44 5.36
C VAL A 50 -34.94 -18.14 4.43
N LEU A 51 -33.80 -17.68 4.98
CA LEU A 51 -32.59 -17.41 4.20
C LEU A 51 -32.02 -18.68 3.56
N ALA A 52 -32.00 -19.80 4.29
CA ALA A 52 -31.57 -21.10 3.80
C ALA A 52 -32.48 -21.59 2.65
N GLY A 53 -33.80 -21.48 2.82
CA GLY A 53 -34.79 -21.82 1.78
C GLY A 53 -34.57 -21.02 0.50
N TYR A 54 -34.43 -19.70 0.62
CA TYR A 54 -34.14 -18.83 -0.53
C TYR A 54 -32.80 -19.19 -1.22
N THR A 55 -31.77 -19.49 -0.42
CA THR A 55 -30.45 -19.90 -0.94
C THR A 55 -30.52 -21.23 -1.69
N LEU A 56 -31.30 -22.21 -1.20
CA LEU A 56 -31.52 -23.49 -1.87
C LEU A 56 -32.27 -23.32 -3.20
N VAL A 57 -33.32 -22.49 -3.22
CA VAL A 57 -34.08 -22.20 -4.44
C VAL A 57 -33.16 -21.58 -5.50
N LEU A 58 -32.36 -20.58 -5.13
CA LEU A 58 -31.41 -19.96 -6.05
C LEU A 58 -30.31 -20.91 -6.51
N SER A 59 -29.80 -21.76 -5.61
CA SER A 59 -28.84 -22.80 -5.96
C SER A 59 -29.42 -23.78 -6.99
N ALA A 60 -30.65 -24.26 -6.77
CA ALA A 60 -31.34 -25.15 -7.68
C ALA A 60 -31.58 -24.48 -9.05
N ILE A 61 -32.07 -23.25 -9.07
CA ILE A 61 -32.26 -22.47 -10.32
C ILE A 61 -30.92 -22.30 -11.05
N GLY A 62 -29.85 -21.94 -10.34
CA GLY A 62 -28.52 -21.80 -10.92
C GLY A 62 -28.04 -23.10 -11.57
N VAL A 63 -28.21 -24.25 -10.89
CA VAL A 63 -27.86 -25.57 -11.45
C VAL A 63 -28.69 -25.90 -12.68
N LEU A 64 -30.00 -25.65 -12.65
CA LEU A 64 -30.91 -25.91 -13.78
C LEU A 64 -30.55 -25.04 -15.00
N ILE A 65 -30.24 -23.75 -14.80
CA ILE A 65 -29.83 -22.84 -15.86
C ILE A 65 -28.51 -23.31 -16.50
N VAL A 66 -27.53 -23.74 -15.69
CA VAL A 66 -26.26 -24.24 -16.22
C VAL A 66 -26.45 -25.55 -17.01
N ARG A 67 -27.20 -26.51 -16.46
CA ARG A 67 -27.34 -27.85 -17.05
C ARG A 67 -28.26 -27.88 -18.28
N TYR A 68 -29.40 -27.22 -18.20
CA TYR A 68 -30.44 -27.27 -19.22
C TYR A 68 -30.46 -26.01 -20.08
N GLY A 69 -30.34 -24.83 -19.48
CA GLY A 69 -30.37 -23.56 -20.20
C GLY A 69 -29.06 -23.22 -20.93
N LYS A 70 -27.91 -23.68 -20.43
CA LYS A 70 -26.56 -23.32 -20.90
C LYS A 70 -26.32 -21.80 -20.98
N VAL A 71 -27.08 -21.01 -20.24
CA VAL A 71 -26.96 -19.54 -20.18
C VAL A 71 -25.99 -19.16 -19.06
N TRP A 72 -24.70 -19.12 -19.40
CA TRP A 72 -23.65 -18.93 -18.40
C TRP A 72 -23.61 -17.54 -17.79
N GLU A 73 -23.98 -16.48 -18.53
CA GLU A 73 -23.96 -15.12 -18.00
C GLU A 73 -24.96 -14.93 -16.85
N ASP A 74 -26.18 -15.46 -16.97
CA ASP A 74 -27.19 -15.45 -15.90
C ASP A 74 -26.76 -16.34 -14.73
N ALA A 75 -26.22 -17.52 -15.02
CA ALA A 75 -25.70 -18.42 -14.00
C ALA A 75 -24.58 -17.78 -13.17
N ARG A 76 -23.70 -16.97 -13.78
CA ARG A 76 -22.64 -16.24 -13.08
C ARG A 76 -23.21 -15.34 -12.00
N SER A 77 -24.20 -14.52 -12.35
CA SER A 77 -24.82 -13.58 -11.41
C SER A 77 -25.46 -14.32 -10.24
N ILE A 78 -26.16 -15.44 -10.50
CA ILE A 78 -26.76 -16.28 -9.45
C ILE A 78 -25.68 -16.90 -8.55
N LEU A 79 -24.60 -17.44 -9.12
CA LEU A 79 -23.52 -18.05 -8.34
C LEU A 79 -22.80 -17.02 -7.45
N LEU A 80 -22.55 -15.81 -7.95
CA LEU A 80 -21.98 -14.73 -7.14
C LEU A 80 -22.96 -14.25 -6.05
N LEU A 81 -24.26 -14.30 -6.34
CA LEU A 81 -25.30 -13.96 -5.38
C LEU A 81 -25.42 -14.98 -4.25
N LEU A 82 -25.16 -16.27 -4.51
CA LEU A 82 -25.04 -17.28 -3.45
C LEU A 82 -23.92 -16.93 -2.46
N LEU A 83 -22.77 -16.42 -2.94
CA LEU A 83 -21.68 -15.96 -2.07
C LEU A 83 -22.13 -14.79 -1.19
N LEU A 84 -22.88 -13.86 -1.78
CA LEU A 84 -23.45 -12.72 -1.06
C LEU A 84 -24.47 -13.18 0.00
N LEU A 85 -25.28 -14.20 -0.29
CA LEU A 85 -26.24 -14.75 0.67
C LEU A 85 -25.55 -15.49 1.82
N PHE A 86 -24.47 -16.24 1.57
CA PHE A 86 -23.67 -16.82 2.64
C PHE A 86 -23.10 -15.75 3.57
N LEU A 87 -22.63 -14.64 2.99
CA LEU A 87 -22.21 -13.48 3.77
C LEU A 87 -23.38 -12.85 4.55
N ALA A 88 -24.54 -12.70 3.92
CA ALA A 88 -25.73 -12.11 4.56
C ALA A 88 -26.17 -12.95 5.76
N VAL A 89 -26.16 -14.28 5.65
CA VAL A 89 -26.43 -15.19 6.77
C VAL A 89 -25.42 -14.99 7.91
N SER A 90 -24.12 -14.83 7.60
CA SER A 90 -23.10 -14.50 8.60
C SER A 90 -23.35 -13.14 9.28
N VAL A 91 -23.74 -12.10 8.53
CA VAL A 91 -24.03 -10.76 9.07
C VAL A 91 -25.27 -10.78 9.96
N SER A 92 -26.33 -11.50 9.56
CA SER A 92 -27.53 -11.67 10.38
C SER A 92 -27.26 -12.36 11.71
N ALA A 93 -26.17 -13.12 11.82
CA ALA A 93 -25.74 -13.72 13.07
C ALA A 93 -25.06 -12.70 14.02
N ASP A 94 -24.64 -11.50 13.59
CA ASP A 94 -24.05 -10.52 14.52
C ASP A 94 -25.06 -10.01 15.54
N ASP A 95 -26.22 -9.56 15.05
CA ASP A 95 -27.33 -9.09 15.88
C ASP A 95 -27.82 -10.20 16.82
N LEU A 96 -27.67 -11.45 16.40
CA LEU A 96 -28.03 -12.62 17.18
C LEU A 96 -27.14 -12.77 18.41
N PHE A 97 -25.80 -12.70 18.27
CA PHE A 97 -24.88 -12.84 19.41
C PHE A 97 -24.95 -11.66 20.38
N VAL A 98 -25.38 -10.50 19.91
CA VAL A 98 -25.66 -9.36 20.79
C VAL A 98 -26.89 -9.64 21.67
N LYS A 99 -27.80 -10.52 21.24
CA LYS A 99 -29.15 -10.71 21.81
C LYS A 99 -29.42 -12.11 22.42
N MET A 100 -28.62 -13.14 22.14
CA MET A 100 -28.81 -14.49 22.69
C MET A 100 -28.21 -14.62 24.10
N GLU A 101 -28.92 -15.34 24.98
CA GLU A 101 -28.50 -15.61 26.36
C GLU A 101 -27.63 -16.88 26.51
N SER A 102 -27.45 -17.68 25.45
CA SER A 102 -26.72 -18.97 25.50
C SER A 102 -25.70 -19.13 24.37
N SER A 103 -24.42 -19.19 24.77
CA SER A 103 -23.25 -19.35 23.89
C SER A 103 -23.23 -20.63 23.08
N SER A 104 -23.67 -21.73 23.70
CA SER A 104 -23.75 -23.03 23.03
C SER A 104 -24.75 -23.02 21.88
N GLY A 105 -25.89 -22.33 22.05
CA GLY A 105 -26.92 -22.19 21.03
C GLY A 105 -26.46 -21.34 19.84
N GLY A 106 -25.76 -20.22 20.12
CA GLY A 106 -25.18 -19.39 19.07
C GLY A 106 -24.09 -20.12 18.28
N ALA A 107 -23.18 -20.80 18.98
CA ALA A 107 -22.11 -21.59 18.34
C ALA A 107 -22.68 -22.72 17.47
N ALA A 108 -23.70 -23.44 17.95
CA ALA A 108 -24.37 -24.48 17.18
C ALA A 108 -25.05 -23.93 15.93
N LEU A 109 -25.72 -22.76 16.02
CA LEU A 109 -26.36 -22.12 14.88
C LEU A 109 -25.36 -21.70 13.80
N LEU A 110 -24.23 -21.11 14.19
CA LEU A 110 -23.15 -20.77 13.25
C LEU A 110 -22.50 -22.00 12.62
N GLY A 111 -22.26 -23.04 13.43
CA GLY A 111 -21.74 -24.31 12.95
C GLY A 111 -22.67 -24.93 11.90
N PHE A 112 -23.98 -24.92 12.18
CA PHE A 112 -24.99 -25.37 11.22
C PHE A 112 -25.02 -24.49 9.96
N GLY A 113 -24.98 -23.16 10.11
CA GLY A 113 -24.92 -22.22 8.99
C GLY A 113 -23.68 -22.43 8.10
N PHE A 114 -22.51 -22.62 8.70
CA PHE A 114 -21.28 -22.94 7.98
C PHE A 114 -21.39 -24.27 7.22
N LEU A 115 -21.80 -25.34 7.89
CA LEU A 115 -21.96 -26.66 7.27
C LEU A 115 -22.99 -26.62 6.13
N PHE A 116 -24.10 -25.90 6.33
CA PHE A 116 -25.11 -25.66 5.30
C PHE A 116 -24.51 -24.94 4.10
N SER A 117 -23.80 -23.84 4.29
CA SER A 117 -23.17 -23.08 3.19
C SER A 117 -22.11 -23.90 2.44
N VAL A 118 -21.30 -24.70 3.14
CA VAL A 118 -20.34 -25.62 2.50
C VAL A 118 -21.08 -26.69 1.70
N ALA A 119 -22.12 -27.29 2.27
CA ALA A 119 -22.91 -28.32 1.61
C ALA A 119 -23.58 -27.77 0.34
N VAL A 120 -24.27 -26.62 0.44
CA VAL A 120 -24.90 -25.95 -0.69
C VAL A 120 -23.86 -25.63 -1.75
N MET A 121 -22.73 -25.01 -1.40
CA MET A 121 -21.65 -24.72 -2.35
C MET A 121 -21.16 -25.99 -3.08
N LEU A 122 -20.84 -27.06 -2.36
CA LEU A 122 -20.36 -28.32 -2.97
C LEU A 122 -21.43 -28.94 -3.90
N LEU A 123 -22.69 -28.93 -3.47
CA LEU A 123 -23.81 -29.42 -4.26
C LEU A 123 -24.06 -28.57 -5.50
N THR A 124 -23.95 -27.24 -5.41
CA THR A 124 -24.08 -26.33 -6.57
C THR A 124 -22.94 -26.58 -7.56
N LEU A 125 -21.69 -26.69 -7.09
CA LEU A 125 -20.54 -26.94 -7.96
C LEU A 125 -20.65 -28.29 -8.67
N ARG A 126 -20.95 -29.37 -7.92
CA ARG A 126 -21.17 -30.71 -8.51
C ARG A 126 -22.38 -30.73 -9.43
N GLY A 127 -23.49 -30.13 -8.99
CA GLY A 127 -24.74 -30.00 -9.72
C GLY A 127 -24.56 -29.27 -11.03
N ALA A 128 -23.82 -28.17 -11.06
CA ALA A 128 -23.51 -27.40 -12.27
C ALA A 128 -22.40 -28.04 -13.13
N GLY A 129 -21.68 -29.04 -12.61
CA GLY A 129 -20.54 -29.67 -13.31
C GLY A 129 -19.26 -28.83 -13.29
N ILE A 130 -19.18 -27.85 -12.39
CA ILE A 130 -18.04 -26.95 -12.21
C ILE A 130 -17.00 -27.65 -11.34
N ARG A 131 -15.78 -27.76 -11.85
CA ARG A 131 -14.65 -28.39 -11.14
C ARG A 131 -13.73 -27.32 -10.57
N LEU A 132 -13.84 -27.12 -9.26
CA LEU A 132 -12.92 -26.26 -8.51
C LEU A 132 -11.83 -27.14 -7.88
N GLY A 133 -10.58 -26.98 -8.33
CA GLY A 133 -9.46 -27.75 -7.79
C GLY A 133 -9.18 -27.42 -6.31
N ALA A 134 -8.55 -28.34 -5.58
CA ALA A 134 -8.29 -28.22 -4.14
C ALA A 134 -7.58 -26.91 -3.75
N ALA A 135 -6.63 -26.44 -4.56
CA ALA A 135 -5.92 -25.18 -4.34
C ALA A 135 -6.82 -23.92 -4.33
N TYR A 136 -8.02 -23.98 -4.91
CA TYR A 136 -9.03 -22.92 -4.81
C TYR A 136 -10.13 -23.27 -3.80
N LEU A 137 -10.51 -24.54 -3.71
CA LEU A 137 -11.56 -24.99 -2.79
C LEU A 137 -11.18 -24.79 -1.32
N VAL A 138 -9.93 -25.11 -0.94
CA VAL A 138 -9.47 -24.97 0.45
C VAL A 138 -9.52 -23.50 0.90
N PRO A 139 -8.90 -22.53 0.20
CA PRO A 139 -9.01 -21.12 0.57
C PRO A 139 -10.46 -20.63 0.62
N PHE A 140 -11.30 -21.07 -0.32
CA PHE A 140 -12.70 -20.69 -0.35
C PHE A 140 -13.45 -21.13 0.92
N VAL A 141 -13.30 -22.40 1.32
CA VAL A 141 -13.91 -22.93 2.54
C VAL A 141 -13.33 -22.26 3.78
N LEU A 142 -12.03 -21.93 3.79
CA LEU A 142 -11.42 -21.18 4.90
C LEU A 142 -11.99 -19.76 5.02
N PHE A 143 -12.24 -19.06 3.92
CA PHE A 143 -12.91 -17.75 3.95
C PHE A 143 -14.32 -17.85 4.50
N LEU A 144 -15.06 -18.88 4.08
CA LEU A 144 -16.39 -19.14 4.60
C LEU A 144 -16.35 -19.43 6.10
N ALA A 145 -15.42 -20.29 6.55
CA ALA A 145 -15.21 -20.57 7.96
C ALA A 145 -14.90 -19.30 8.73
N LEU A 146 -14.02 -18.44 8.20
CA LEU A 146 -13.69 -17.15 8.80
C LEU A 146 -14.95 -16.28 8.98
N PHE A 147 -15.81 -16.15 7.96
CA PHE A 147 -17.06 -15.38 8.07
C PHE A 147 -18.01 -15.89 9.15
N TYR A 148 -18.08 -17.20 9.37
CA TYR A 148 -18.93 -17.78 10.42
C TYR A 148 -18.27 -17.77 11.80
N VAL A 149 -16.94 -17.86 11.90
CA VAL A 149 -16.22 -17.85 13.18
C VAL A 149 -16.13 -16.44 13.77
N MET A 150 -16.05 -15.38 12.93
CA MET A 150 -15.90 -13.99 13.40
C MET A 150 -16.95 -13.54 14.43
N PRO A 151 -18.28 -13.70 14.20
CA PRO A 151 -19.29 -13.20 15.14
C PRO A 151 -19.22 -13.92 16.49
N TRP A 152 -18.93 -15.22 16.47
CA TRP A 152 -18.72 -16.01 17.68
C TRP A 152 -17.50 -15.53 18.45
N TRP A 153 -16.36 -15.35 17.76
CA TRP A 153 -15.13 -14.87 18.37
C TRP A 153 -15.34 -13.52 19.05
N CYS A 154 -16.07 -12.60 18.42
CA CYS A 154 -16.37 -11.27 18.95
C CYS A 154 -17.55 -11.24 19.94
N SER A 155 -18.13 -12.39 20.30
CA SER A 155 -19.35 -12.43 21.10
C SER A 155 -19.15 -11.86 22.53
N PRO A 156 -20.17 -11.19 23.10
CA PRO A 156 -20.13 -10.65 24.45
C PRO A 156 -19.96 -11.71 25.55
N GLU A 157 -20.28 -12.97 25.27
CA GLU A 157 -20.17 -14.07 26.24
C GLU A 157 -18.73 -14.57 26.38
N LEU A 158 -18.00 -14.68 25.27
CA LEU A 158 -16.57 -15.00 25.28
C LEU A 158 -15.73 -13.81 25.75
N ASN A 159 -16.19 -12.59 25.45
CA ASN A 159 -15.53 -11.36 25.81
C ASN A 159 -16.53 -10.43 26.51
N PRO A 160 -16.67 -10.55 27.85
CA PRO A 160 -17.58 -9.71 28.63
C PRO A 160 -17.38 -8.23 28.31
N ARG A 161 -18.48 -7.49 28.13
CA ARG A 161 -18.49 -6.06 27.76
C ARG A 161 -17.73 -5.12 28.71
N HIS A 162 -17.29 -5.63 29.87
CA HIS A 162 -16.46 -4.93 30.84
C HIS A 162 -15.00 -4.77 30.38
N GLU A 163 -14.55 -5.55 29.38
CA GLU A 163 -13.20 -5.44 28.77
C GLU A 163 -13.25 -5.06 27.28
N PRO A 164 -13.81 -3.89 26.91
CA PRO A 164 -13.99 -3.47 25.51
C PRO A 164 -12.69 -3.47 24.70
N LYS A 165 -11.55 -3.30 25.38
CA LYS A 165 -10.21 -3.27 24.77
C LYS A 165 -9.82 -4.58 24.09
N LYS A 166 -10.28 -5.75 24.56
CA LYS A 166 -9.94 -7.05 23.92
C LYS A 166 -10.68 -7.22 22.59
N VAL A 167 -11.94 -6.80 22.53
CA VAL A 167 -12.77 -6.90 21.33
C VAL A 167 -12.22 -6.01 20.21
N ASP A 168 -11.76 -4.80 20.53
CA ASP A 168 -11.11 -3.91 19.54
C ASP A 168 -9.93 -4.59 18.82
N TRP A 169 -9.07 -5.30 19.57
CA TRP A 169 -7.95 -6.05 19.01
C TRP A 169 -8.40 -7.23 18.15
N MET A 170 -9.44 -7.94 18.55
CA MET A 170 -10.02 -9.02 17.76
C MET A 170 -10.58 -8.48 16.44
N LEU A 171 -11.32 -7.38 16.48
CA LEU A 171 -11.84 -6.70 15.29
C LEU A 171 -10.74 -6.23 14.35
N PHE A 172 -9.62 -5.75 14.90
CA PHE A 172 -8.44 -5.41 14.12
C PHE A 172 -7.85 -6.64 13.42
N LEU A 173 -7.65 -7.75 14.14
CA LEU A 173 -7.03 -9.00 13.65
C LEU A 173 -7.76 -9.66 12.48
N ILE A 174 -9.06 -9.43 12.35
CA ILE A 174 -9.92 -10.07 11.34
C ILE A 174 -9.44 -9.84 9.90
N PRO A 175 -9.27 -8.61 9.40
CA PRO A 175 -8.70 -8.39 8.07
C PRO A 175 -7.25 -8.88 7.93
N GLN A 176 -6.48 -9.05 9.01
CA GLN A 176 -5.15 -9.67 8.93
C GLN A 176 -5.22 -11.19 8.76
N ALA A 177 -6.14 -11.87 9.44
CA ALA A 177 -6.42 -13.28 9.19
C ALA A 177 -6.89 -13.50 7.74
N ALA A 178 -7.75 -12.63 7.23
CA ALA A 178 -8.15 -12.65 5.82
C ALA A 178 -6.97 -12.43 4.85
N ALA A 179 -5.98 -11.61 5.22
CA ALA A 179 -4.77 -11.42 4.42
C ALA A 179 -3.96 -12.72 4.31
N LEU A 180 -3.80 -13.45 5.41
CA LEU A 180 -3.14 -14.76 5.42
C LEU A 180 -3.91 -15.77 4.57
N LEU A 181 -5.24 -15.79 4.66
CA LEU A 181 -6.08 -16.64 3.82
C LEU A 181 -5.95 -16.29 2.33
N CYS A 182 -5.87 -15.01 1.96
CA CYS A 182 -5.56 -14.61 0.59
C CYS A 182 -4.23 -15.22 0.12
N LEU A 183 -3.18 -15.20 0.94
CA LEU A 183 -1.88 -15.78 0.57
C LEU A 183 -1.94 -17.31 0.37
N THR A 184 -2.90 -18.02 0.95
CA THR A 184 -3.11 -19.46 0.66
C THR A 184 -3.54 -19.73 -0.79
N LEU A 185 -3.96 -18.71 -1.55
CA LEU A 185 -4.25 -18.81 -2.99
C LEU A 185 -2.97 -18.80 -3.86
N LEU A 186 -1.79 -18.53 -3.29
CA LEU A 186 -0.53 -18.48 -4.03
C LEU A 186 -0.24 -19.74 -4.86
N PRO A 187 -0.42 -20.98 -4.35
CA PRO A 187 -0.22 -22.18 -5.15
C PRO A 187 -1.14 -22.21 -6.36
N ALA A 188 -2.40 -21.81 -6.18
CA ALA A 188 -3.39 -21.79 -7.26
C ALA A 188 -3.04 -20.77 -8.35
N VAL A 189 -2.56 -19.57 -7.96
CA VAL A 189 -2.04 -18.56 -8.91
C VAL A 189 -0.88 -19.14 -9.73
N ARG A 190 0.07 -19.79 -9.06
CA ARG A 190 1.31 -20.30 -9.68
C ARG A 190 1.07 -21.42 -10.69
N LEU A 191 0.07 -22.27 -10.44
CA LEU A 191 -0.33 -23.31 -11.38
C LEU A 191 -1.03 -22.74 -12.63
N GLY A 192 -1.55 -21.52 -12.53
CA GLY A 192 -2.00 -20.71 -13.68
C GLY A 192 -3.13 -21.33 -14.50
N ARG A 193 -3.14 -21.03 -15.81
CA ARG A 193 -4.20 -21.43 -16.74
C ARG A 193 -4.31 -22.95 -16.93
N ALA A 194 -3.20 -23.68 -16.82
CA ALA A 194 -3.20 -25.13 -17.01
C ALA A 194 -4.08 -25.84 -15.96
N TYR A 195 -4.07 -25.35 -14.73
CA TYR A 195 -4.82 -25.93 -13.62
C TYR A 195 -6.34 -25.76 -13.74
N THR A 196 -6.79 -24.70 -14.42
CA THR A 196 -8.22 -24.42 -14.61
C THR A 196 -8.72 -24.72 -16.02
N ALA A 197 -7.91 -25.34 -16.89
CA ALA A 197 -8.28 -25.58 -18.29
C ALA A 197 -9.56 -26.43 -18.44
N ASN A 198 -9.76 -27.43 -17.57
CA ASN A 198 -10.91 -28.35 -17.59
C ASN A 198 -11.89 -28.09 -16.44
N ASN A 199 -12.20 -26.82 -16.19
CA ASN A 199 -13.03 -26.40 -15.05
C ASN A 199 -14.55 -26.57 -15.26
N GLY A 200 -15.01 -26.92 -16.45
CA GLY A 200 -16.43 -27.13 -16.77
C GLY A 200 -17.23 -25.85 -17.05
N THR A 201 -16.58 -24.68 -17.09
CA THR A 201 -17.17 -23.38 -17.43
C THR A 201 -16.57 -22.83 -18.73
N PRO A 202 -17.26 -21.93 -19.45
CA PRO A 202 -16.72 -21.29 -20.65
C PRO A 202 -15.68 -20.20 -20.33
N TRP A 203 -15.47 -19.86 -19.06
CA TRP A 203 -14.66 -18.71 -18.68
C TRP A 203 -13.17 -19.07 -18.58
N PRO A 204 -12.31 -18.32 -19.30
CA PRO A 204 -10.88 -18.54 -19.22
C PRO A 204 -10.31 -17.97 -17.91
N TRP A 205 -9.15 -18.50 -17.51
CA TRP A 205 -8.30 -17.85 -16.51
C TRP A 205 -7.84 -16.48 -17.04
N PRO A 206 -7.91 -15.38 -16.27
CA PRO A 206 -8.16 -15.33 -14.82
C PRO A 206 -9.62 -15.15 -14.41
N TRP A 207 -10.59 -14.97 -15.32
CA TRP A 207 -11.98 -14.66 -14.91
C TRP A 207 -12.59 -15.75 -14.02
N PHE A 208 -12.37 -17.03 -14.33
CA PHE A 208 -12.68 -18.12 -13.42
C PHE A 208 -11.40 -18.67 -12.78
N PRO A 209 -11.35 -18.83 -11.44
CA PRO A 209 -12.38 -18.53 -10.42
C PRO A 209 -12.22 -17.15 -9.75
N TRP A 210 -11.39 -16.24 -10.27
CA TRP A 210 -11.03 -15.01 -9.55
C TRP A 210 -12.18 -14.02 -9.36
N THR A 211 -13.25 -14.06 -10.17
CA THR A 211 -14.44 -13.23 -9.93
C THR A 211 -15.10 -13.57 -8.58
N ALA A 212 -15.19 -14.85 -8.23
CA ALA A 212 -15.71 -15.29 -6.94
C ALA A 212 -14.82 -14.80 -5.79
N PHE A 213 -13.50 -14.91 -5.93
CA PHE A 213 -12.57 -14.40 -4.92
C PHE A 213 -12.58 -12.86 -4.83
N GLY A 214 -12.76 -12.15 -5.95
CA GLY A 214 -12.95 -10.70 -5.95
C GLY A 214 -14.20 -10.27 -5.17
N MET A 215 -15.30 -11.02 -5.30
CA MET A 215 -16.49 -10.84 -4.48
C MET A 215 -16.21 -11.13 -3.00
N ILE A 216 -15.51 -12.23 -2.67
CA ILE A 216 -15.11 -12.55 -1.28
C ILE A 216 -14.23 -11.45 -0.69
N VAL A 217 -13.28 -10.92 -1.46
CA VAL A 217 -12.38 -9.84 -1.03
C VAL A 217 -13.16 -8.57 -0.73
N THR A 218 -14.11 -8.23 -1.59
CA THR A 218 -15.00 -7.07 -1.40
C THR A 218 -15.92 -7.26 -0.20
N ALA A 219 -16.53 -8.45 -0.09
CA ALA A 219 -17.35 -8.87 1.03
C ALA A 219 -16.57 -8.78 2.35
N MET A 220 -15.32 -9.24 2.39
CA MET A 220 -14.46 -9.20 3.56
C MET A 220 -14.13 -7.77 4.00
N ALA A 221 -13.84 -6.87 3.06
CA ALA A 221 -13.63 -5.46 3.37
C ALA A 221 -14.88 -4.84 4.01
N LEU A 222 -16.05 -5.03 3.41
CA LEU A 222 -17.34 -4.56 3.96
C LEU A 222 -17.65 -5.23 5.31
N ARG A 223 -17.36 -6.52 5.45
CA ARG A 223 -17.59 -7.31 6.66
C ARG A 223 -16.76 -6.79 7.83
N SER A 224 -15.49 -6.45 7.59
CA SER A 224 -14.62 -5.87 8.62
C SER A 224 -15.19 -4.57 9.19
N TYR A 225 -15.79 -3.74 8.33
CA TYR A 225 -16.48 -2.52 8.74
C TYR A 225 -17.78 -2.83 9.49
N ALA A 226 -18.62 -3.73 8.95
CA ALA A 226 -19.87 -4.12 9.60
C ALA A 226 -19.66 -4.69 11.01
N LEU A 227 -18.63 -5.52 11.22
CA LEU A 227 -18.30 -6.05 12.54
C LEU A 227 -17.92 -4.96 13.53
N THR A 228 -17.18 -3.94 13.09
CA THR A 228 -16.90 -2.79 13.96
C THR A 228 -18.13 -1.94 14.22
N LEU A 229 -19.12 -1.91 13.33
CA LEU A 229 -20.39 -1.25 13.62
C LEU A 229 -21.20 -2.00 14.68
N THR A 230 -21.11 -3.34 14.75
CA THR A 230 -21.92 -4.12 15.69
C THR A 230 -21.25 -4.36 17.04
N PHE A 231 -19.93 -4.62 17.07
CA PHE A 231 -19.20 -5.06 18.27
C PHE A 231 -18.29 -4.00 18.91
N SER A 232 -18.07 -2.84 18.26
CA SER A 232 -17.28 -1.73 18.84
C SER A 232 -17.97 -1.14 20.09
N PRO A 233 -17.26 -0.42 20.98
CA PRO A 233 -17.86 0.17 22.19
C PRO A 233 -19.04 1.12 21.92
N THR A 234 -19.03 1.81 20.79
CA THR A 234 -20.11 2.65 20.24
C THR A 234 -21.06 1.91 19.30
N GLY A 235 -20.86 0.60 19.10
CA GLY A 235 -21.55 -0.26 18.15
C GLY A 235 -23.02 -0.55 18.48
N MET A 236 -23.56 0.09 19.51
CA MET A 236 -24.98 0.34 19.56
C MET A 236 -25.31 1.39 18.49
N ILE A 237 -25.59 0.92 17.28
CA ILE A 237 -26.24 1.66 16.17
C ILE A 237 -27.55 2.38 16.62
N TRP A 238 -27.94 2.21 17.89
CA TRP A 238 -29.14 2.70 18.56
C TRP A 238 -28.88 3.47 19.87
N VAL A 239 -27.68 4.04 20.12
CA VAL A 239 -27.64 5.15 21.09
C VAL A 239 -28.38 6.30 20.43
N SER A 240 -29.67 6.42 20.74
CA SER A 240 -30.45 7.59 20.36
C SER A 240 -29.74 8.80 20.96
N PRO A 241 -29.16 9.71 20.17
CA PRO A 241 -28.93 11.02 20.72
C PRO A 241 -30.31 11.62 20.98
N ASP A 242 -30.42 12.50 21.98
CA ASP A 242 -31.62 13.32 22.20
C ASP A 242 -32.04 14.12 20.94
N SER A 243 -31.21 14.14 19.89
CA SER A 243 -31.51 14.64 18.55
C SER A 243 -32.09 13.56 17.61
N ARG A 244 -33.31 13.79 17.14
CA ARG A 244 -34.17 12.86 16.38
C ARG A 244 -33.64 12.33 15.02
N PHE A 245 -32.43 12.62 14.54
CA PHE A 245 -31.99 12.27 13.18
C PHE A 245 -30.48 12.07 12.94
N GLY A 246 -29.74 11.35 13.80
CA GLY A 246 -28.30 11.10 13.57
C GLY A 246 -27.85 9.66 13.84
N ILE A 247 -27.48 8.91 12.79
CA ILE A 247 -26.71 7.66 12.92
C ILE A 247 -25.25 8.06 13.21
N VAL A 248 -24.76 7.79 14.42
CA VAL A 248 -23.35 8.05 14.76
C VAL A 248 -22.50 6.88 14.25
N LEU A 249 -21.85 7.08 13.10
CA LEU A 249 -20.91 6.12 12.51
C LEU A 249 -19.50 6.23 13.14
N ASP A 250 -19.42 6.38 14.46
CA ASP A 250 -18.13 6.43 15.15
C ASP A 250 -17.64 5.00 15.45
N THR A 251 -16.62 4.56 14.72
CA THR A 251 -16.02 3.22 14.87
C THR A 251 -14.50 3.31 14.85
N ILE A 252 -13.85 2.29 15.41
CA ILE A 252 -12.38 2.10 15.33
C ILE A 252 -11.89 1.85 13.89
N TRP A 253 -12.79 1.43 12.98
CA TRP A 253 -12.42 1.03 11.63
C TRP A 253 -11.98 2.19 10.77
N ARG A 254 -10.88 1.98 10.05
CA ARG A 254 -10.36 2.88 9.02
C ARG A 254 -9.66 2.07 7.94
N PRO A 255 -9.34 2.67 6.79
CA PRO A 255 -8.63 1.98 5.71
C PRO A 255 -7.32 1.30 6.13
N TYR A 256 -6.68 1.72 7.23
CA TYR A 256 -5.45 1.10 7.72
C TYR A 256 -5.64 -0.37 8.17
N PHE A 257 -6.86 -0.78 8.56
CA PHE A 257 -7.20 -2.17 8.86
C PHE A 257 -6.97 -3.08 7.65
N LEU A 258 -7.19 -2.53 6.45
CA LEU A 258 -7.12 -3.27 5.18
C LEU A 258 -5.72 -3.28 4.58
N VAL A 259 -4.72 -2.61 5.15
CA VAL A 259 -3.38 -2.51 4.56
C VAL A 259 -2.74 -3.90 4.33
N PRO A 260 -2.66 -4.80 5.34
CA PRO A 260 -2.10 -6.14 5.12
C PRO A 260 -2.92 -6.95 4.09
N PHE A 261 -4.25 -6.80 4.13
CA PHE A 261 -5.16 -7.48 3.22
C PHE A 261 -5.00 -7.01 1.77
N ALA A 262 -4.92 -5.70 1.54
CA ALA A 262 -4.70 -5.11 0.23
C ALA A 262 -3.33 -5.52 -0.33
N LEU A 263 -2.27 -5.53 0.50
CA LEU A 263 -0.96 -6.00 0.07
C LEU A 263 -0.95 -7.50 -0.27
N ALA A 264 -1.62 -8.35 0.51
CA ALA A 264 -1.76 -9.77 0.16
C ALA A 264 -2.42 -9.96 -1.21
N ASN A 265 -3.48 -9.18 -1.52
CA ASN A 265 -4.10 -9.19 -2.84
C ASN A 265 -3.16 -8.68 -3.93
N LEU A 266 -2.37 -7.63 -3.69
CA LEU A 266 -1.35 -7.18 -4.63
C LEU A 266 -0.27 -8.24 -4.88
N VAL A 267 0.11 -9.06 -3.88
CA VAL A 267 1.03 -10.19 -4.08
C VAL A 267 0.40 -11.20 -5.05
N LEU A 268 -0.88 -11.54 -4.90
CA LEU A 268 -1.57 -12.45 -5.81
C LEU A 268 -1.64 -11.88 -7.24
N ILE A 269 -1.93 -10.58 -7.38
CA ILE A 269 -1.95 -9.90 -8.69
C ILE A 269 -0.56 -9.87 -9.34
N LEU A 270 0.48 -9.61 -8.54
CA LEU A 270 1.87 -9.64 -8.99
C LEU A 270 2.25 -11.04 -9.51
N GLU A 271 1.98 -12.07 -8.72
CA GLU A 271 2.24 -13.47 -9.09
C GLU A 271 1.46 -13.88 -10.34
N ALA A 272 0.20 -13.48 -10.46
CA ALA A 272 -0.60 -13.71 -11.66
C ALA A 272 0.01 -13.02 -12.89
N GLY A 273 0.52 -11.79 -12.72
CA GLY A 273 1.23 -11.06 -13.78
C GLY A 273 2.51 -11.76 -14.22
N LEU A 274 3.29 -12.30 -13.27
CA LEU A 274 4.52 -13.03 -13.56
C LEU A 274 4.26 -14.35 -14.28
N VAL A 275 3.31 -15.15 -13.79
CA VAL A 275 2.94 -16.46 -14.36
C VAL A 275 2.35 -16.31 -15.77
N SER A 276 1.58 -15.25 -16.00
CA SER A 276 1.01 -14.96 -17.33
C SER A 276 1.97 -14.27 -18.30
N GLY A 277 3.17 -13.90 -17.86
CA GLY A 277 4.12 -13.11 -18.65
C GLY A 277 3.63 -11.68 -18.95
N ASN A 278 2.63 -11.18 -18.23
CA ASN A 278 2.04 -9.86 -18.47
C ASN A 278 2.78 -8.75 -17.72
N ALA A 279 3.79 -8.17 -18.37
CA ALA A 279 4.60 -7.08 -17.82
C ALA A 279 3.78 -5.84 -17.39
N ARG A 280 2.65 -5.56 -18.07
CA ARG A 280 1.77 -4.44 -17.68
C ARG A 280 1.09 -4.70 -16.35
N LEU A 281 0.64 -5.92 -16.11
CA LEU A 281 0.01 -6.29 -14.84
C LEU A 281 1.02 -6.26 -13.69
N VAL A 282 2.23 -6.77 -13.91
CA VAL A 282 3.35 -6.67 -12.95
C VAL A 282 3.63 -5.20 -12.61
N ARG A 283 3.80 -4.34 -13.62
CA ARG A 283 4.04 -2.90 -13.39
C ARG A 283 2.90 -2.23 -12.63
N ARG A 284 1.64 -2.54 -12.95
CA ARG A 284 0.47 -2.00 -12.24
C ARG A 284 0.43 -2.46 -10.79
N ALA A 285 0.75 -3.73 -10.51
CA ALA A 285 0.82 -4.24 -9.15
C ALA A 285 1.89 -3.51 -8.33
N LEU A 286 3.11 -3.33 -8.89
CA LEU A 286 4.19 -2.57 -8.24
C LEU A 286 3.78 -1.11 -7.99
N LEU A 287 3.17 -0.44 -8.98
CA LEU A 287 2.75 0.96 -8.86
C LEU A 287 1.53 1.18 -7.95
N ALA A 288 0.77 0.14 -7.63
CA ALA A 288 -0.39 0.24 -6.73
C ALA A 288 0.02 0.25 -5.25
N VAL A 289 1.21 -0.25 -4.91
CA VAL A 289 1.70 -0.36 -3.52
C VAL A 289 1.73 0.97 -2.78
N PRO A 290 2.24 2.09 -3.35
CA PRO A 290 2.15 3.40 -2.69
C PRO A 290 0.70 3.85 -2.43
N GLY A 291 -0.27 3.40 -3.24
CA GLY A 291 -1.68 3.65 -2.97
C GLY A 291 -2.17 2.96 -1.69
N VAL A 292 -1.65 1.77 -1.38
CA VAL A 292 -1.95 1.09 -0.11
C VAL A 292 -1.34 1.82 1.08
N MET A 293 -0.18 2.45 0.92
CA MET A 293 0.41 3.30 1.96
C MET A 293 -0.51 4.47 2.34
N LEU A 294 -1.21 5.07 1.36
CA LEU A 294 -2.19 6.13 1.65
C LEU A 294 -3.37 5.62 2.49
N MET A 295 -3.70 4.33 2.43
CA MET A 295 -4.72 3.72 3.28
C MET A 295 -4.27 3.60 4.74
N ALA A 296 -2.95 3.51 5.00
CA ALA A 296 -2.42 3.44 6.35
C ALA A 296 -2.60 4.76 7.14
N TRP A 297 -2.93 5.84 6.43
CA TRP A 297 -3.06 7.16 7.02
C TRP A 297 -4.44 7.38 7.67
N PRO A 298 -4.49 7.84 8.94
CA PRO A 298 -5.74 8.12 9.63
C PRO A 298 -6.27 9.52 9.24
N TRP A 299 -6.78 9.64 8.00
CA TRP A 299 -7.26 10.90 7.41
C TRP A 299 -8.33 11.64 8.23
N TYR A 300 -9.17 10.90 8.97
CA TYR A 300 -10.24 11.46 9.78
C TYR A 300 -10.26 10.80 11.16
N GLN A 301 -10.21 11.64 12.20
CA GLN A 301 -10.05 11.20 13.59
C GLN A 301 -11.31 11.47 14.40
N THR A 302 -11.84 10.41 15.00
CA THR A 302 -12.93 10.47 15.99
C THR A 302 -12.39 10.06 17.36
N GLY A 303 -13.11 10.36 18.44
CA GLY A 303 -12.65 10.06 19.80
C GLY A 303 -12.38 8.57 20.01
N VAL A 304 -13.31 7.70 19.55
CA VAL A 304 -13.18 6.24 19.66
C VAL A 304 -11.99 5.71 18.85
N MET A 305 -11.81 6.22 17.64
CA MET A 305 -10.71 5.83 16.77
C MET A 305 -9.35 6.26 17.34
N LEU A 306 -9.26 7.46 17.92
CA LEU A 306 -8.01 7.98 18.47
C LEU A 306 -7.55 7.18 19.69
N ASP A 307 -8.48 6.75 20.54
CA ASP A 307 -8.20 5.91 21.69
C ASP A 307 -7.59 4.55 21.27
N PHE A 308 -8.21 3.86 20.30
CA PHE A 308 -7.64 2.62 19.74
C PHE A 308 -6.32 2.86 19.01
N LEU A 309 -6.22 3.91 18.20
CA LEU A 309 -4.99 4.24 17.45
C LEU A 309 -3.81 4.53 18.37
N THR A 310 -4.06 5.23 19.49
CA THR A 310 -3.04 5.49 20.51
C THR A 310 -2.59 4.18 21.15
N ARG A 311 -3.53 3.30 21.52
CA ARG A 311 -3.21 1.95 22.03
C ARG A 311 -2.36 1.16 21.02
N LEU A 312 -2.76 1.13 19.75
CA LEU A 312 -2.04 0.42 18.69
C LEU A 312 -0.61 0.95 18.52
N THR A 313 -0.45 2.27 18.56
CA THR A 313 0.85 2.93 18.39
C THR A 313 1.79 2.67 19.57
N VAL A 314 1.26 2.62 20.80
CA VAL A 314 2.06 2.34 22.01
C VAL A 314 2.41 0.86 22.14
N THR A 315 1.50 -0.04 21.78
CA THR A 315 1.68 -1.50 21.99
C THR A 315 2.42 -2.20 20.86
N VAL A 316 2.18 -1.79 19.61
CA VAL A 316 2.76 -2.42 18.42
C VAL A 316 3.63 -1.41 17.67
N ALA A 317 2.99 -0.47 16.98
CA ALA A 317 3.59 0.65 16.26
C ALA A 317 2.49 1.38 15.48
N SER A 318 2.82 2.54 14.93
CA SER A 318 1.89 3.27 14.06
C SER A 318 1.53 2.45 12.81
N PRO A 319 0.27 2.54 12.33
CA PRO A 319 -0.13 1.84 11.10
C PRO A 319 0.71 2.21 9.89
N VAL A 320 1.14 3.48 9.82
CA VAL A 320 2.00 4.02 8.77
C VAL A 320 3.36 3.32 8.77
N TRP A 321 3.98 3.14 9.94
CA TRP A 321 5.26 2.45 10.07
C TRP A 321 5.16 0.95 9.72
N LEU A 322 4.09 0.29 10.17
CA LEU A 322 3.80 -1.10 9.79
C LEU A 322 3.59 -1.25 8.28
N ALA A 323 2.92 -0.29 7.65
CA ALA A 323 2.74 -0.28 6.20
C ALA A 323 4.07 -0.20 5.44
N VAL A 324 5.03 0.62 5.90
CA VAL A 324 6.38 0.69 5.30
C VAL A 324 7.08 -0.67 5.36
N TRP A 325 7.04 -1.35 6.51
CA TRP A 325 7.59 -2.70 6.63
C TRP A 325 6.95 -3.68 5.65
N LEU A 326 5.62 -3.67 5.54
CA LEU A 326 4.92 -4.53 4.60
C LEU A 326 5.23 -4.19 3.13
N MET A 327 5.46 -2.92 2.81
CA MET A 327 5.95 -2.51 1.48
C MET A 327 7.35 -3.05 1.19
N VAL A 328 8.26 -2.97 2.17
CA VAL A 328 9.62 -3.54 2.04
C VAL A 328 9.54 -5.05 1.83
N LEU A 329 8.70 -5.76 2.58
CA LEU A 329 8.48 -7.19 2.39
C LEU A 329 7.89 -7.50 1.01
N PHE A 330 6.92 -6.72 0.55
CA PHE A 330 6.32 -6.87 -0.78
C PHE A 330 7.35 -6.68 -1.90
N TYR A 331 8.12 -5.59 -1.86
CA TYR A 331 9.12 -5.33 -2.90
C TYR A 331 10.32 -6.28 -2.81
N GLY A 332 10.69 -6.71 -1.60
CA GLY A 332 11.67 -7.78 -1.38
C GLY A 332 11.20 -9.09 -1.99
N TRP A 333 9.94 -9.47 -1.78
CA TRP A 333 9.32 -10.62 -2.44
C TRP A 333 9.33 -10.47 -3.96
N ALA A 334 8.91 -9.32 -4.48
CA ALA A 334 8.92 -9.03 -5.92
C ALA A 334 10.34 -9.13 -6.52
N LEU A 335 11.36 -8.71 -5.77
CA LEU A 335 12.76 -8.81 -6.16
C LEU A 335 13.24 -10.27 -6.20
N LEU A 336 12.91 -11.08 -5.19
CA LEU A 336 13.19 -12.53 -5.18
C LEU A 336 12.55 -13.22 -6.40
N ARG A 337 11.38 -12.76 -6.82
CA ARG A 337 10.67 -13.20 -8.02
C ARG A 337 11.16 -12.55 -9.32
N ARG A 338 12.24 -11.77 -9.27
CA ARG A 338 12.87 -11.07 -10.40
C ARG A 338 11.92 -10.14 -11.18
N ALA A 339 10.96 -9.52 -10.49
CA ALA A 339 10.07 -8.55 -11.11
C ALA A 339 10.83 -7.26 -11.46
N ALA A 340 10.75 -6.86 -12.73
CA ALA A 340 11.41 -5.64 -13.21
C ALA A 340 10.89 -4.39 -12.49
N GLY A 341 11.80 -3.59 -11.92
CA GLY A 341 11.47 -2.36 -11.19
C GLY A 341 11.22 -2.54 -9.68
N ALA A 342 11.19 -3.78 -9.17
CA ALA A 342 11.04 -4.03 -7.73
C ALA A 342 12.17 -3.41 -6.89
N GLU A 343 13.39 -3.37 -7.43
CA GLU A 343 14.56 -2.73 -6.81
C GLU A 343 14.29 -1.28 -6.40
N ILE A 344 13.68 -0.49 -7.30
CA ILE A 344 13.41 0.93 -7.07
C ILE A 344 12.33 1.08 -5.98
N GLY A 345 11.30 0.23 -6.00
CA GLY A 345 10.27 0.21 -4.96
C GLY A 345 10.82 -0.18 -3.59
N LEU A 346 11.75 -1.14 -3.53
CA LEU A 346 12.42 -1.56 -2.30
C LEU A 346 13.27 -0.43 -1.71
N LEU A 347 14.07 0.23 -2.54
CA LEU A 347 14.89 1.36 -2.11
C LEU A 347 14.01 2.56 -1.71
N GLY A 348 12.97 2.86 -2.48
CA GLY A 348 12.02 3.93 -2.18
C GLY A 348 11.27 3.71 -0.86
N SER A 349 10.80 2.49 -0.61
CA SER A 349 10.16 2.14 0.68
C SER A 349 11.15 2.17 1.84
N SER A 350 12.40 1.74 1.64
CA SER A 350 13.45 1.82 2.66
C SER A 350 13.79 3.27 3.03
N LEU A 351 13.75 4.19 2.06
CA LEU A 351 13.95 5.63 2.32
C LEU A 351 12.87 6.21 3.23
N LEU A 352 11.65 5.66 3.24
CA LEU A 352 10.58 6.16 4.11
C LEU A 352 10.92 6.02 5.60
N PHE A 353 11.75 5.05 5.99
CA PHE A 353 12.24 4.93 7.38
C PHE A 353 13.13 6.10 7.82
N SER A 354 13.56 6.97 6.90
CA SER A 354 14.26 8.21 7.28
C SER A 354 13.32 9.20 7.97
N VAL A 355 12.02 9.20 7.68
CA VAL A 355 11.05 10.18 8.21
C VAL A 355 9.86 9.53 8.92
N ILE A 356 9.64 8.23 8.73
CA ILE A 356 8.54 7.48 9.35
C ILE A 356 9.10 6.63 10.49
N GLY A 357 8.73 6.98 11.72
CA GLY A 357 9.05 6.23 12.93
C GLY A 357 7.85 5.47 13.51
N PRO A 358 8.06 4.65 14.55
CA PRO A 358 7.00 3.83 15.16
C PRO A 358 5.87 4.66 15.80
N GLN A 359 6.10 5.95 16.06
CA GLN A 359 5.10 6.88 16.63
C GLN A 359 4.49 7.83 15.57
N THR A 360 4.79 7.63 14.29
CA THR A 360 4.32 8.53 13.21
C THR A 360 2.88 8.20 12.83
N ILE A 361 1.95 9.05 13.27
CA ILE A 361 0.50 8.92 13.02
C ILE A 361 0.06 9.85 11.87
N GLY A 362 0.73 11.00 11.72
CA GLY A 362 0.35 12.08 10.82
C GLY A 362 1.56 12.89 10.31
N LEU A 363 1.31 13.94 9.53
CA LEU A 363 2.36 14.76 8.89
C LEU A 363 3.04 15.64 9.95
N SER A 364 2.29 15.99 11.00
CA SER A 364 2.80 16.71 12.18
C SER A 364 3.62 15.84 13.12
N THR A 365 3.54 14.50 13.01
CA THR A 365 4.26 13.54 13.87
C THR A 365 5.29 12.73 13.10
N LEU A 366 5.78 13.28 11.98
CA LEU A 366 6.94 12.73 11.28
C LEU A 366 8.14 12.70 12.23
N ALA A 367 8.90 11.60 12.17
CA ALA A 367 10.09 11.47 12.97
C ALA A 367 11.16 12.47 12.53
N VAL A 368 12.04 12.86 13.46
CA VAL A 368 13.28 13.56 13.12
C VAL A 368 14.04 12.72 12.10
N VAL A 369 14.58 13.36 11.06
CA VAL A 369 15.19 12.65 9.94
C VAL A 369 16.31 11.73 10.42
N ASN A 370 16.13 10.42 10.26
CA ASN A 370 17.13 9.42 10.55
C ASN A 370 18.09 9.29 9.35
N PRO A 371 19.41 9.56 9.53
CA PRO A 371 20.37 9.50 8.43
C PRO A 371 20.73 8.08 8.00
N LEU A 372 20.48 7.05 8.80
CA LEU A 372 20.96 5.68 8.53
C LEU A 372 20.28 5.04 7.30
N PRO A 373 18.94 5.10 7.13
CA PRO A 373 18.30 4.59 5.91
C PRO A 373 18.76 5.35 4.65
N LEU A 374 18.97 6.67 4.76
CA LEU A 374 19.51 7.48 3.66
C LEU A 374 20.91 7.02 3.25
N LEU A 375 21.77 6.71 4.24
CA LEU A 375 23.12 6.21 4.00
C LEU A 375 23.10 4.83 3.34
N GLY A 376 22.32 3.89 3.89
CA GLY A 376 22.21 2.54 3.33
C GLY A 376 21.72 2.53 1.89
N VAL A 377 20.67 3.30 1.58
CA VAL A 377 20.12 3.41 0.22
C VAL A 377 21.08 4.14 -0.72
N SER A 378 21.79 5.17 -0.25
CA SER A 378 22.76 5.88 -1.09
C SER A 378 23.94 4.99 -1.50
N VAL A 379 24.46 4.14 -0.62
CA VAL A 379 25.50 3.15 -0.95
C VAL A 379 25.01 2.17 -2.02
N ILE A 380 23.78 1.66 -1.89
CA ILE A 380 23.21 0.73 -2.88
C ILE A 380 23.06 1.43 -4.23
N PHE A 381 22.53 2.66 -4.26
CA PHE A 381 22.44 3.43 -5.51
C PHE A 381 23.82 3.75 -6.11
N ALA A 382 24.84 4.02 -5.30
CA ALA A 382 26.20 4.25 -5.80
C ALA A 382 26.73 3.00 -6.51
N VAL A 383 26.61 1.82 -5.88
CA VAL A 383 27.03 0.54 -6.48
C VAL A 383 26.23 0.25 -7.76
N MET A 384 24.90 0.46 -7.74
CA MET A 384 24.05 0.27 -8.92
C MET A 384 24.40 1.24 -10.05
N GLY A 385 24.64 2.51 -9.73
CA GLY A 385 25.00 3.55 -10.69
C GLY A 385 26.33 3.26 -11.38
N LEU A 386 27.33 2.83 -10.61
CA LEU A 386 28.64 2.41 -11.12
C LEU A 386 28.52 1.17 -12.02
N ARG A 387 27.76 0.14 -11.60
CA ARG A 387 27.55 -1.08 -12.40
C ARG A 387 26.79 -0.82 -13.70
N ARG A 388 25.77 0.05 -13.66
CA ARG A 388 24.95 0.40 -14.83
C ARG A 388 25.54 1.54 -15.67
N ARG A 389 26.66 2.15 -15.23
CA ARG A 389 27.27 3.34 -15.84
C ARG A 389 26.24 4.44 -16.11
N SER A 390 25.37 4.70 -15.14
CA SER A 390 24.32 5.72 -15.22
C SER A 390 24.63 6.88 -14.28
N SER A 391 24.77 8.08 -14.85
CA SER A 391 25.02 9.29 -14.05
C SER A 391 23.79 9.67 -13.24
N ALA A 392 22.58 9.40 -13.73
CA ALA A 392 21.34 9.69 -13.00
C ALA A 392 21.25 8.92 -11.69
N ILE A 393 21.52 7.61 -11.73
CA ILE A 393 21.49 6.77 -10.53
C ILE A 393 22.61 7.19 -9.56
N THR A 394 23.80 7.45 -10.07
CA THR A 394 24.95 7.85 -9.24
C THR A 394 24.77 9.26 -8.65
N MET A 395 24.11 10.18 -9.36
CA MET A 395 23.77 11.51 -8.85
C MET A 395 22.74 11.42 -7.72
N THR A 396 21.71 10.57 -7.87
CA THR A 396 20.76 10.29 -6.78
C THR A 396 21.49 9.73 -5.56
N ALA A 397 22.47 8.84 -5.75
CA ALA A 397 23.31 8.35 -4.67
C ALA A 397 24.07 9.48 -3.97
N ALA A 398 24.73 10.37 -4.73
CA ALA A 398 25.49 11.49 -4.19
C ALA A 398 24.60 12.49 -3.42
N LEU A 399 23.39 12.76 -3.90
CA LEU A 399 22.40 13.59 -3.22
C LEU A 399 21.98 12.97 -1.89
N LEU A 400 21.60 11.69 -1.89
CA LEU A 400 21.17 10.99 -0.67
C LEU A 400 22.32 10.84 0.34
N MET A 401 23.53 10.57 -0.14
CA MET A 401 24.75 10.51 0.69
C MET A 401 25.02 11.87 1.33
N THR A 402 24.97 12.95 0.54
CA THR A 402 25.19 14.31 1.08
C THR A 402 24.10 14.69 2.08
N LEU A 403 22.85 14.32 1.83
CA LEU A 403 21.74 14.55 2.76
C LEU A 403 21.93 13.76 4.06
N SER A 404 22.41 12.52 3.98
CA SER A 404 22.75 11.73 5.17
C SER A 404 23.86 12.39 5.99
N VAL A 405 24.95 12.81 5.32
CA VAL A 405 26.05 13.57 5.95
C VAL A 405 25.55 14.87 6.56
N TRP A 406 24.65 15.59 5.86
CA TRP A 406 24.02 16.80 6.38
C TRP A 406 23.34 16.53 7.73
N PHE A 407 22.59 15.44 7.88
CA PHE A 407 21.93 15.13 9.17
C PHE A 407 22.87 14.54 10.23
N LEU A 408 24.01 13.96 9.84
CA LEU A 408 25.02 13.45 10.79
C LEU A 408 25.96 14.55 11.32
N LEU A 409 26.25 15.59 10.55
CA LEU A 409 27.23 16.61 10.92
C LEU A 409 26.95 17.38 12.23
N PRO A 410 25.70 17.71 12.61
CA PRO A 410 25.42 18.42 13.86
C PRO A 410 25.92 17.73 15.13
N SER A 411 26.11 16.40 15.12
CA SER A 411 26.66 15.65 16.25
C SER A 411 28.19 15.55 16.24
N THR A 412 28.86 16.26 15.33
CA THR A 412 30.32 16.22 15.15
C THR A 412 30.92 17.62 15.32
N PRO A 413 32.25 17.74 15.58
CA PRO A 413 32.91 19.05 15.63
C PRO A 413 32.84 19.84 14.31
N LEU A 414 32.47 19.19 13.20
CA LEU A 414 32.31 19.82 11.89
C LEU A 414 30.93 20.48 11.70
N ALA A 415 30.08 20.55 12.72
CA ALA A 415 28.76 21.15 12.66
C ALA A 415 28.78 22.61 12.11
N ALA A 416 29.79 23.41 12.47
CA ALA A 416 29.95 24.78 11.99
C ALA A 416 30.21 24.85 10.46
N TYR A 417 30.80 23.81 9.88
CA TYR A 417 31.17 23.76 8.46
C TYR A 417 30.17 22.96 7.62
N ARG A 418 28.98 22.68 8.16
CA ARG A 418 27.99 21.79 7.54
C ARG A 418 27.64 22.16 6.10
N MET A 419 27.37 23.44 5.86
CA MET A 419 27.08 23.97 4.51
C MET A 419 28.27 23.77 3.57
N THR A 420 29.47 24.11 4.03
CA THR A 420 30.70 23.98 3.25
C THR A 420 30.98 22.54 2.87
N VAL A 421 30.92 21.60 3.81
CA VAL A 421 31.17 20.18 3.57
C VAL A 421 30.18 19.61 2.55
N CYS A 422 28.88 19.85 2.74
CA CYS A 422 27.85 19.34 1.84
C CYS A 422 27.91 19.98 0.44
N TYR A 423 28.21 21.28 0.35
CA TYR A 423 28.43 21.96 -0.93
C TYR A 423 29.58 21.33 -1.70
N HIS A 424 30.74 21.13 -1.06
CA HIS A 424 31.91 20.55 -1.71
C HIS A 424 31.71 19.09 -2.09
N ALA A 425 30.98 18.31 -1.29
CA ALA A 425 30.63 16.94 -1.62
C ALA A 425 29.77 16.86 -2.89
N LEU A 426 28.73 17.69 -3.01
CA LEU A 426 27.89 17.75 -4.21
C LEU A 426 28.66 18.31 -5.41
N PHE A 427 29.47 19.34 -5.19
CA PHE A 427 30.29 19.93 -6.24
C PHE A 427 31.28 18.91 -6.82
N ALA A 428 31.99 18.18 -5.96
CA ALA A 428 32.86 17.07 -6.38
C ALA A 428 32.06 16.00 -7.14
N ALA A 429 30.87 15.63 -6.67
CA ALA A 429 30.02 14.67 -7.38
C ALA A 429 29.64 15.17 -8.78
N VAL A 430 29.24 16.43 -8.95
CA VAL A 430 28.91 17.02 -10.26
C VAL A 430 30.11 16.94 -11.22
N LEU A 431 31.31 17.32 -10.76
CA LEU A 431 32.53 17.25 -11.58
C LEU A 431 32.88 15.82 -11.97
N LEU A 432 32.94 14.90 -11.00
CA LEU A 432 33.29 13.50 -11.24
C LEU A 432 32.28 12.82 -12.16
N LEU A 433 30.98 13.06 -11.97
CA LEU A 433 29.95 12.47 -12.84
C LEU A 433 30.00 13.03 -14.26
N GLY A 434 30.17 14.34 -14.42
CA GLY A 434 30.34 14.97 -15.74
C GLY A 434 31.61 14.53 -16.48
N LEU A 435 32.63 14.10 -15.72
CA LEU A 435 33.90 13.59 -16.24
C LEU A 435 33.82 12.12 -16.67
N PHE A 436 33.31 11.24 -15.81
CA PHE A 436 33.37 9.79 -16.01
C PHE A 436 32.19 9.21 -16.79
N HIS A 437 31.04 9.89 -16.83
CA HIS A 437 29.86 9.42 -17.55
C HIS A 437 29.66 10.15 -18.89
N ARG A 438 28.92 9.51 -19.80
CA ARG A 438 28.69 9.98 -21.17
C ARG A 438 27.21 10.17 -21.54
N ASP A 439 26.29 9.93 -20.60
CA ASP A 439 24.86 10.07 -20.82
C ASP A 439 24.40 11.54 -20.81
N ALA A 440 23.14 11.79 -21.19
CA ALA A 440 22.59 13.14 -21.34
C ALA A 440 22.69 13.98 -20.05
N LEU A 441 22.45 13.35 -18.89
CA LEU A 441 22.60 14.03 -17.61
C LEU A 441 24.07 14.36 -17.33
N ALA A 442 25.03 13.48 -17.64
CA ALA A 442 26.45 13.80 -17.48
C ALA A 442 26.89 14.98 -18.35
N GLN A 443 26.32 15.14 -19.55
CA GLN A 443 26.57 16.31 -20.38
C GLN A 443 26.07 17.60 -19.70
N LEU A 444 24.86 17.57 -19.15
CA LEU A 444 24.33 18.69 -18.36
C LEU A 444 25.20 18.98 -17.13
N LEU A 445 25.59 17.96 -16.38
CA LEU A 445 26.47 18.09 -15.21
C LEU A 445 27.84 18.63 -15.57
N ARG A 446 28.34 18.34 -16.78
CA ARG A 446 29.58 18.90 -17.30
C ARG A 446 29.51 20.41 -17.50
N HIS A 447 28.42 20.89 -18.09
CA HIS A 447 28.16 22.32 -18.25
C HIS A 447 27.96 22.99 -16.88
N ALA A 448 27.18 22.37 -16.00
CA ALA A 448 26.96 22.88 -14.65
C ALA A 448 28.27 22.95 -13.85
N GLY A 449 29.08 21.89 -13.87
CA GLY A 449 30.38 21.85 -13.19
C GLY A 449 31.36 22.90 -13.73
N ALA A 450 31.39 23.10 -15.05
CA ALA A 450 32.19 24.14 -15.69
C ALA A 450 31.81 25.56 -15.25
N ILE A 451 30.51 25.82 -15.02
CA ILE A 451 30.01 27.11 -14.51
C ILE A 451 30.26 27.25 -13.01
N LEU A 452 30.09 26.15 -12.25
CA LEU A 452 30.28 26.14 -10.81
C LEU A 452 31.73 26.48 -10.42
N LEU A 453 32.74 25.98 -11.14
CA LEU A 453 34.16 26.27 -10.86
C LEU A 453 34.48 27.78 -10.71
N PRO A 454 34.24 28.66 -11.69
CA PRO A 454 34.48 30.09 -11.54
C PRO A 454 33.52 30.73 -10.54
N LEU A 455 32.28 30.26 -10.42
CA LEU A 455 31.34 30.79 -9.44
C LEU A 455 31.82 30.55 -8.00
N THR A 456 32.31 29.35 -7.68
CA THR A 456 32.88 29.02 -6.38
C THR A 456 34.12 29.85 -6.08
N ALA A 457 34.99 30.04 -7.07
CA ALA A 457 36.17 30.91 -6.92
C ALA A 457 35.78 32.37 -6.66
N PHE A 458 34.75 32.88 -7.35
CA PHE A 458 34.22 34.21 -7.12
C PHE A 458 33.65 34.36 -5.70
N VAL A 459 32.84 33.40 -5.25
CA VAL A 459 32.29 33.39 -3.89
C VAL A 459 33.42 33.34 -2.85
N ALA A 460 34.47 32.54 -3.08
CA ALA A 460 35.62 32.48 -2.17
C ALA A 460 36.38 33.82 -2.06
N LEU A 461 36.40 34.64 -3.12
CA LEU A 461 37.01 35.98 -3.08
C LEU A 461 36.08 37.03 -2.47
N ALA A 462 34.81 37.02 -2.85
CA ALA A 462 33.88 38.12 -2.63
C ALA A 462 32.98 37.96 -1.39
N ALA A 463 32.81 36.74 -0.86
CA ALA A 463 31.89 36.53 0.24
C ALA A 463 32.35 37.25 1.54
N PRO A 464 31.46 37.99 2.22
CA PRO A 464 31.78 38.64 3.50
C PRO A 464 32.25 37.64 4.56
N ALA A 465 31.64 36.45 4.59
CA ALA A 465 32.04 35.37 5.50
C ALA A 465 33.45 34.83 5.21
N ALA A 466 33.98 35.03 4.00
CA ALA A 466 35.35 34.66 3.69
C ALA A 466 36.35 35.63 4.30
N VAL A 467 35.95 36.86 4.68
CA VAL A 467 36.84 37.93 5.18
C VAL A 467 37.71 37.46 6.36
N GLU A 468 37.18 36.59 7.21
CA GLU A 468 37.88 36.01 8.37
C GLU A 468 38.98 35.00 7.99
N VAL A 469 38.91 34.40 6.80
CA VAL A 469 39.90 33.44 6.30
C VAL A 469 41.10 34.19 5.71
N PRO A 470 42.36 33.90 6.09
CA PRO A 470 43.50 34.61 5.53
C PRO A 470 43.55 34.51 4.00
N LEU A 471 43.89 35.63 3.35
CA LEU A 471 43.84 35.78 1.90
C LEU A 471 44.66 34.71 1.17
N LEU A 472 45.82 34.34 1.72
CA LEU A 472 46.67 33.27 1.19
C LEU A 472 45.91 31.94 1.08
N TRP A 473 45.12 31.54 2.08
CA TRP A 473 44.34 30.30 2.03
C TRP A 473 43.23 30.35 0.97
N ARG A 474 42.63 31.51 0.74
CA ARG A 474 41.64 31.69 -0.34
C ARG A 474 42.28 31.55 -1.70
N LEU A 475 43.45 32.16 -1.91
CA LEU A 475 44.21 32.05 -3.15
C LEU A 475 44.68 30.61 -3.40
N LEU A 476 45.18 29.91 -2.37
CA LEU A 476 45.54 28.50 -2.46
C LEU A 476 44.33 27.62 -2.82
N TYR A 477 43.16 27.90 -2.22
CA TYR A 477 41.92 27.21 -2.55
C TYR A 477 41.52 27.42 -4.01
N ILE A 478 41.56 28.68 -4.50
CA ILE A 478 41.25 28.99 -5.90
C ILE A 478 42.28 28.37 -6.86
N ALA A 479 43.56 28.38 -6.51
CA ALA A 479 44.60 27.69 -7.27
C ALA A 479 44.32 26.17 -7.35
N GLY A 480 43.82 25.57 -6.27
CA GLY A 480 43.31 24.20 -6.27
C GLY A 480 42.14 24.00 -7.24
N LEU A 481 41.17 24.94 -7.29
CA LEU A 481 40.07 24.91 -8.25
C LEU A 481 40.55 25.06 -9.70
N VAL A 482 41.55 25.91 -9.96
CA VAL A 482 42.18 26.04 -11.29
C VAL A 482 42.83 24.72 -11.70
N GLY A 483 43.57 24.08 -10.79
CA GLY A 483 44.16 22.76 -11.01
C GLY A 483 43.10 21.69 -11.33
N ALA A 484 42.00 21.66 -10.55
CA ALA A 484 40.89 20.74 -10.80
C ALA A 484 40.20 21.00 -12.15
N ALA A 485 39.99 22.27 -12.51
CA ALA A 485 39.42 22.66 -13.80
C ALA A 485 40.31 22.22 -14.97
N TYR A 486 41.62 22.43 -14.86
CA TYR A 486 42.60 22.00 -15.85
C TYR A 486 42.58 20.48 -16.05
N VAL A 487 42.63 19.72 -14.95
CA VAL A 487 42.58 18.25 -15.00
C VAL A 487 41.27 17.78 -15.64
N CYS A 488 40.13 18.36 -15.26
CA CYS A 488 38.83 18.04 -15.85
C CYS A 488 38.78 18.39 -17.36
N ALA A 489 39.31 19.54 -17.77
CA ALA A 489 39.37 19.96 -19.17
C ALA A 489 40.26 19.04 -20.01
N HIS A 490 41.42 18.66 -19.46
CA HIS A 490 42.39 17.79 -20.12
C HIS A 490 41.84 16.37 -20.33
N ILE A 491 41.28 15.76 -19.27
CA ILE A 491 40.76 14.38 -19.33
C ILE A 491 39.50 14.31 -20.20
N SER A 492 38.55 15.24 -20.04
CA SER A 492 37.28 15.20 -20.79
C SER A 492 37.39 15.67 -22.23
N ARG A 493 38.44 16.44 -22.58
CA ARG A 493 38.57 17.19 -23.84
C ARG A 493 37.36 18.07 -24.17
N SER A 494 36.59 18.48 -23.16
CA SER A 494 35.36 19.24 -23.34
C SER A 494 35.63 20.74 -23.39
N ARG A 495 35.05 21.43 -24.39
CA ARG A 495 35.11 22.90 -24.50
C ARG A 495 34.57 23.61 -23.25
N SER A 496 33.57 23.05 -22.59
CA SER A 496 32.96 23.69 -21.41
C SER A 496 33.91 23.71 -20.21
N PHE A 497 34.69 22.66 -19.98
CA PHE A 497 35.67 22.71 -18.89
C PHE A 497 36.83 23.64 -19.21
N TRP A 498 37.20 23.81 -20.48
CA TRP A 498 38.14 24.85 -20.88
C TRP A 498 37.62 26.26 -20.60
N THR A 499 36.34 26.54 -20.85
CA THR A 499 35.74 27.83 -20.47
C THR A 499 35.70 28.03 -18.95
N GLY A 500 35.42 26.96 -18.19
CA GLY A 500 35.49 26.99 -16.72
C GLY A 500 36.90 27.28 -16.22
N PHE A 501 37.91 26.59 -16.75
CA PHE A 501 39.32 26.83 -16.45
C PHE A 501 39.75 28.27 -16.73
N GLY A 502 39.37 28.82 -17.89
CA GLY A 502 39.66 30.23 -18.22
C GLY A 502 39.04 31.20 -17.22
N GLY A 503 37.76 31.00 -16.87
CA GLY A 503 37.06 31.83 -15.88
C GLY A 503 37.67 31.75 -14.48
N THR A 504 37.99 30.55 -13.99
CA THR A 504 38.62 30.36 -12.67
C THR A 504 40.04 30.93 -12.64
N SER A 505 40.81 30.78 -13.72
CA SER A 505 42.17 31.33 -13.84
C SER A 505 42.16 32.86 -13.85
N PHE A 506 41.19 33.47 -14.54
CA PHE A 506 40.99 34.92 -14.51
C PHE A 506 40.74 35.43 -13.09
N LEU A 507 39.87 34.75 -12.32
CA LEU A 507 39.59 35.11 -10.93
C LEU A 507 40.81 34.94 -10.01
N LEU A 508 41.63 33.90 -10.22
CA LEU A 508 42.90 33.75 -9.49
C LEU A 508 43.85 34.93 -9.78
N GLY A 509 43.98 35.30 -11.05
CA GLY A 509 44.79 36.45 -11.47
C GLY A 509 44.30 37.75 -10.86
N TYR A 510 42.99 37.98 -10.87
CA TYR A 510 42.36 39.14 -10.22
C TYR A 510 42.63 39.16 -8.70
N GLY A 511 42.50 38.00 -8.03
CA GLY A 511 42.83 37.87 -6.61
C GLY A 511 44.29 38.27 -6.33
N LEU A 512 45.24 37.75 -7.10
CA LEU A 512 46.67 38.06 -6.94
C LEU A 512 46.99 39.54 -7.17
N THR A 513 46.42 40.16 -8.21
CA THR A 513 46.66 41.59 -8.47
C THR A 513 46.11 42.48 -7.37
N THR A 514 44.95 42.14 -6.78
CA THR A 514 44.41 42.89 -5.64
C THR A 514 45.28 42.80 -4.39
N VAL A 515 45.98 41.67 -4.17
CA VAL A 515 46.93 41.52 -3.06
C VAL A 515 48.14 42.43 -3.28
N ILE A 516 48.77 42.33 -4.45
CA ILE A 516 49.95 43.12 -4.83
C ILE A 516 49.64 44.61 -4.72
N TYR A 517 48.46 45.03 -5.20
CA TYR A 517 48.04 46.43 -5.10
C TYR A 517 47.87 46.89 -3.65
N ARG A 518 47.27 46.08 -2.77
CA ARG A 518 47.13 46.42 -1.35
C ARG A 518 48.46 46.49 -0.62
N GLU A 519 49.38 45.57 -0.89
CA GLU A 519 50.73 45.60 -0.31
C GLU A 519 51.50 46.84 -0.80
N ALA A 520 51.50 47.12 -2.10
CA ALA A 520 52.12 48.31 -2.66
C ALA A 520 51.53 49.60 -2.06
N ALA A 521 50.21 49.67 -1.89
CA ALA A 521 49.54 50.82 -1.28
C ALA A 521 49.78 50.95 0.24
N SER A 522 50.23 49.89 0.93
CA SER A 522 50.58 49.95 2.36
C SER A 522 52.02 50.40 2.63
N HIS A 523 52.86 50.41 1.58
CA HIS A 523 54.24 50.89 1.61
C HIS A 523 54.41 52.33 1.13
N VAL A 524 53.32 52.96 0.68
CA VAL A 524 53.19 54.39 0.38
C VAL A 524 52.45 55.05 1.53
#